data_AF-A0A2H0PAQ8-F1
#
_entry.id   AF-A0A2H0PAQ8-F1
#
_cell.length_a   1.000
_cell.length_b   1.000
_cell.length_c   1.000
_cell.angle_alpha   90.00
_cell.angle_beta   90.00
_cell.angle_gamma   90.00
#
_symmetry.space_group_name_H-M   'P 1'
#
loop_
_entity.id
_entity.type
_entity.pdbx_description
1 polymer ?
#
loop_
_entity_poly.entity_id
_entity_poly.type
_entity_poly.pdbx_seq_one_letter_code
_entity_poly.pdbx_strand_id
1 'polypeptide(L)'
;MHQGPSIAINAGGHLDYFGTMVNVAARVQNESVGGDIVITKTVTEDPACAAVVARRASKADHFTIPLKGLSGEFSLWRLTARAPLK
;
A
#
# COMPACT_ATOMS: atom_id res chain seq x y z
N MET A 1 -0.78 -0.07 -1.56
CA MET A 1 -0.43 -1.39 -1.01
C MET A 1 -0.28 -1.29 0.49
N HIS A 2 -0.76 -2.28 1.20
CA HIS A 2 -0.66 -2.39 2.64
C HIS A 2 -0.49 -3.85 3.02
N GLN A 3 0.17 -4.10 4.15
CA GLN A 3 0.35 -5.43 4.72
C GLN A 3 -0.10 -5.42 6.18
N GLY A 4 -0.90 -6.43 6.54
CA GLY A 4 -1.40 -6.68 7.88
C GLY A 4 -2.26 -7.95 7.93
N PRO A 5 -2.62 -8.43 9.13
CA PRO A 5 -3.47 -9.59 9.30
C PRO A 5 -4.88 -9.35 8.73
N SER A 6 -5.49 -10.37 8.15
CA SER A 6 -6.86 -10.37 7.66
C SER A 6 -7.51 -11.74 7.85
N ILE A 7 -8.84 -11.78 7.81
CA ILE A 7 -9.61 -13.02 7.83
C ILE A 7 -9.96 -13.35 6.38
N ALA A 8 -9.52 -14.51 5.89
CA ALA A 8 -9.84 -14.99 4.56
C ALA A 8 -10.93 -16.07 4.65
N ILE A 9 -12.00 -15.93 3.86
CA ILE A 9 -13.13 -16.86 3.83
C ILE A 9 -13.33 -17.34 2.40
N ASN A 10 -13.52 -18.65 2.23
CA ASN A 10 -13.96 -19.23 0.97
C ASN A 10 -15.46 -19.53 1.05
N ALA A 11 -16.25 -18.90 0.19
CA ALA A 11 -17.69 -19.12 0.11
C ALA A 11 -18.09 -19.25 -1.37
N GLY A 12 -18.70 -20.38 -1.73
CA GLY A 12 -19.19 -20.61 -3.09
C GLY A 12 -18.12 -20.58 -4.19
N GLY A 13 -16.85 -20.86 -3.85
CA GLY A 13 -15.74 -20.82 -4.80
C GLY A 13 -15.08 -19.44 -4.94
N HIS A 14 -15.55 -18.44 -4.19
CA HIS A 14 -14.93 -17.12 -4.12
C HIS A 14 -14.17 -16.95 -2.80
N LEU A 15 -12.98 -16.32 -2.88
CA LEU A 15 -12.13 -16.02 -1.74
C LEU A 15 -12.27 -14.53 -1.39
N ASP A 16 -12.81 -14.26 -0.21
CA ASP A 16 -13.02 -12.91 0.31
C ASP A 16 -12.12 -12.62 1.51
N TYR A 17 -11.69 -11.36 1.65
CA TYR A 17 -10.86 -10.89 2.75
C TYR A 17 -11.60 -9.85 3.59
N PHE A 18 -11.55 -10.03 4.92
CA PHE A 18 -12.23 -9.17 5.89
C PHE A 18 -11.28 -8.63 6.95
N GLY A 19 -11.70 -7.56 7.62
CA GLY A 19 -11.02 -6.96 8.77
C GLY A 19 -10.49 -5.55 8.51
N THR A 20 -10.03 -4.91 9.59
CA THR A 20 -9.58 -3.51 9.56
C THR A 20 -8.44 -3.26 8.57
N MET A 21 -7.51 -4.21 8.40
CA MET A 21 -6.38 -4.04 7.48
C MET A 21 -6.80 -4.02 6.01
N VAL A 22 -7.89 -4.71 5.66
CA VAL A 22 -8.48 -4.63 4.32
C VAL A 22 -9.06 -3.24 4.08
N ASN A 23 -9.72 -2.67 5.09
CA ASN A 23 -10.18 -1.28 5.03
C ASN A 23 -9.00 -0.31 4.86
N VAL A 24 -7.93 -0.46 5.63
CA VAL A 24 -6.70 0.36 5.48
C VAL A 24 -6.18 0.27 4.05
N ALA A 25 -6.02 -0.94 3.50
CA ALA A 25 -5.54 -1.14 2.14
C ALA A 25 -6.40 -0.39 1.10
N ALA A 26 -7.73 -0.43 1.24
CA ALA A 26 -8.65 0.30 0.38
C ALA A 26 -8.47 1.83 0.49
N ARG A 27 -8.30 2.38 1.70
CA ARG A 27 -8.10 3.83 1.87
C ARG A 27 -6.74 4.28 1.33
N VAL A 28 -5.70 3.47 1.51
CA VAL A 28 -4.36 3.73 0.94
C VAL A 28 -4.42 3.79 -0.59
N GLN A 29 -5.24 2.95 -1.24
CA GLN A 29 -5.42 3.01 -2.68
C GLN A 29 -6.08 4.32 -3.14
N ASN A 30 -7.03 4.86 -2.36
CA ASN A 30 -7.68 6.14 -2.68
C ASN A 30 -6.73 7.33 -2.67
N GLU A 31 -5.57 7.24 -2.01
CA GLU A 31 -4.55 8.30 -1.98
C GLU A 31 -3.66 8.32 -3.25
N SER A 32 -3.82 7.36 -4.16
CA SER A 32 -3.15 7.35 -5.46
C SER A 32 -3.71 8.44 -6.36
N VAL A 33 -2.82 9.10 -7.11
CA VAL A 33 -3.19 10.13 -8.11
C VAL A 33 -3.15 9.60 -9.55
N GLY A 34 -2.96 8.29 -9.72
CA GLY A 34 -2.81 7.64 -11.02
C GLY A 34 -1.36 7.65 -11.52
N GLY A 35 -0.92 6.52 -12.09
CA GLY A 35 0.48 6.35 -12.53
C GLY A 35 1.50 6.25 -11.38
N ASP A 36 1.04 6.28 -10.14
CA ASP A 36 1.83 6.14 -8.92
C ASP A 36 1.45 4.87 -8.14
N ILE A 37 2.28 4.54 -7.14
CA ILE A 37 2.01 3.45 -6.21
C ILE A 37 2.11 4.03 -4.80
N VAL A 38 1.01 4.02 -4.06
CA VAL A 38 1.01 4.44 -2.65
C VAL A 38 1.20 3.22 -1.77
N ILE A 39 2.15 3.26 -0.84
CA ILE A 39 2.45 2.16 0.07
C ILE A 39 2.53 2.63 1.53
N THR A 40 2.14 1.77 2.48
CA THR A 40 2.24 2.05 3.91
C THR A 40 3.64 1.79 4.46
N LYS A 41 3.92 2.36 5.63
CA LYS A 41 5.13 2.06 6.42
C LYS A 41 5.45 0.58 6.56
N THR A 42 4.43 -0.24 6.83
CA THR A 42 4.58 -1.70 6.98
C THR A 42 5.12 -2.39 5.72
N VAL A 43 4.88 -1.81 4.53
CA VAL A 43 5.41 -2.33 3.26
C VAL A 43 6.80 -1.79 3.00
N THR A 44 7.08 -0.52 3.32
CA THR A 44 8.43 0.04 3.14
C THR A 44 9.47 -0.54 4.08
N GLU A 45 9.06 -0.97 5.28
CA GLU A 45 9.98 -1.55 6.27
C GLU A 45 10.28 -3.03 6.03
N ASP A 46 9.50 -3.71 5.17
CA ASP A 46 9.85 -5.05 4.71
C ASP A 46 11.13 -4.97 3.85
N PRO A 47 12.22 -5.68 4.22
CA PRO A 47 13.49 -5.58 3.51
C PRO A 47 13.41 -5.95 2.02
N ALA A 48 12.56 -6.92 1.65
CA ALA A 48 12.40 -7.34 0.27
C ALA A 48 11.70 -6.25 -0.54
N CYS A 49 10.68 -5.60 0.04
CA CYS A 49 10.03 -4.46 -0.58
C CYS A 49 10.96 -3.25 -0.69
N ALA A 50 11.70 -2.91 0.38
CA ALA A 50 12.66 -1.82 0.39
C ALA A 50 13.70 -1.95 -0.74
N ALA A 51 14.23 -3.16 -0.96
CA ALA A 51 15.15 -3.45 -2.05
C ALA A 51 14.53 -3.24 -3.45
N VAL A 52 13.26 -3.61 -3.63
CA VAL A 52 12.53 -3.37 -4.89
C VAL A 52 12.31 -1.89 -5.12
N VAL A 53 11.87 -1.15 -4.10
CA VAL A 53 11.63 0.29 -4.18
C VAL A 53 12.93 1.02 -4.54
N ALA A 54 14.03 0.73 -3.85
CA ALA A 54 15.34 1.34 -4.13
C ALA A 54 15.78 1.11 -5.58
N ARG A 55 15.55 -0.08 -6.13
CA ARG A 55 15.94 -0.45 -7.49
C ARG A 55 15.00 0.12 -8.57
N ARG A 56 13.69 0.19 -8.31
CA ARG A 56 12.66 0.40 -9.35
C ARG A 56 11.94 1.73 -9.25
N ALA A 57 11.89 2.38 -8.08
CA ALA A 57 11.28 3.70 -7.96
C ALA A 57 12.24 4.77 -8.49
N SER A 58 11.74 5.66 -9.34
CA SER A 58 12.44 6.88 -9.77
C SER A 58 12.29 7.98 -8.73
N LYS A 59 11.16 7.98 -8.01
CA LYS A 59 10.83 8.91 -6.95
C LYS A 59 10.07 8.20 -5.83
N ALA A 60 10.31 8.63 -4.59
CA ALA A 60 9.58 8.17 -3.41
C ALA A 60 9.32 9.37 -2.49
N ASP A 61 8.10 9.88 -2.47
CA ASP A 61 7.68 11.00 -1.62
C ASP A 61 7.01 10.45 -0.36
N HIS A 62 7.52 10.81 0.82
CA HIS A 62 6.89 10.49 2.10
C HIS A 62 5.83 11.52 2.45
N PHE A 63 4.70 11.07 3.00
CA PHE A 63 3.65 11.93 3.52
C PHE A 63 2.86 11.23 4.63
N THR A 64 2.19 12.04 5.45
CA THR A 64 1.34 11.57 6.55
C THR A 64 -0.06 12.11 6.35
N ILE A 65 -1.07 11.25 6.51
CA ILE A 65 -2.46 11.63 6.31
C ILE A 65 -3.41 10.82 7.23
N PRO A 66 -4.49 11.42 7.76
CA PRO A 66 -5.59 10.66 8.33
C PRO A 66 -6.35 9.90 7.23
N LEU A 67 -6.62 8.62 7.45
CA LEU A 67 -7.43 7.83 6.51
C LEU A 67 -8.90 7.83 6.95
N LYS A 68 -9.81 8.12 6.00
CA LYS A 68 -11.24 8.25 6.29
C LYS A 68 -11.80 7.01 7.01
N GLY A 69 -12.40 7.23 8.18
CA GLY A 69 -13.03 6.19 9.00
C GLY A 69 -12.04 5.30 9.74
N LEU A 70 -10.76 5.69 9.83
CA LEU A 70 -9.72 5.03 10.61
C LEU A 70 -9.15 6.03 11.61
N SER A 71 -8.80 5.53 12.80
CA SER A 71 -8.20 6.35 13.85
C SER A 71 -6.72 6.57 13.61
N GLY A 72 -6.25 7.81 13.84
CA GLY A 72 -4.85 8.17 13.78
C GLY A 72 -4.37 8.57 12.38
N GLU A 73 -3.10 8.96 12.32
CA GLU A 73 -2.43 9.29 11.08
C GLU A 73 -1.62 8.11 10.54
N PHE A 74 -1.57 8.02 9.21
CA PHE A 74 -0.87 6.95 8.51
C PHE A 74 0.32 7.53 7.74
N SER A 75 1.48 6.93 7.96
CA SER A 75 2.72 7.24 7.26
C SER A 75 2.78 6.43 5.95
N LEU A 76 2.78 7.15 4.83
CA LEU A 76 2.67 6.62 3.48
C LEU A 76 3.81 7.13 2.59
N TRP A 77 4.10 6.36 1.54
CA TRP A 77 5.01 6.75 0.47
C TRP A 77 4.30 6.68 -0.86
N ARG A 78 4.43 7.74 -1.67
CA ARG A 78 4.05 7.76 -3.07
C ARG A 78 5.26 7.45 -3.92
N LEU A 79 5.19 6.38 -4.68
CA LEU A 79 6.26 5.93 -5.55
C LEU A 79 5.91 6.21 -7.01
N THR A 80 6.88 6.71 -7.75
CA THR A 80 6.85 6.73 -9.22
C THR A 80 7.80 5.67 -9.73
N ALA A 81 7.33 4.80 -10.62
CA ALA A 81 8.19 3.76 -11.21
C ALA A 81 9.16 4.37 -12.22
N ARG A 82 10.37 3.82 -12.31
CA ARG A 82 11.28 4.06 -13.45
C ARG A 82 10.62 3.48 -14.70
N ALA A 83 10.66 4.22 -15.80
CA ALA A 83 10.28 3.68 -17.09
C ALA A 83 11.10 2.40 -17.37
N PRO A 84 10.52 1.36 -17.98
CA PRO A 84 11.29 0.20 -18.38
C PRO A 84 12.42 0.64 -19.30
N LEU A 85 13.65 0.18 -19.02
CA LEU A 85 14.76 0.31 -19.96
C LEU A 85 14.33 -0.42 -21.24
N LYS A 86 14.36 0.30 -22.37
CA LYS A 86 14.15 -0.29 -23.69
C LYS A 86 15.24 -1.30 -24.02
#